data_AF-A0A226DUE5-F1
#
_entry.id   AF-A0A226DUE5-F1
#
_cell.length_a   1.000
_cell.length_b   1.000
_cell.length_c   1.000
_cell.angle_alpha   90.00
_cell.angle_beta   90.00
_cell.angle_gamma   90.00
#
_symmetry.space_group_name_H-M   'P 1'
#
loop_
_entity.id
_entity.type
_entity.pdbx_description
1 polymer ?
#
loop_
_entity_poly.entity_id
_entity_poly.type
_entity_poly.pdbx_seq_one_letter_code
_entity_poly.pdbx_strand_id
1 'polypeptide(L)'
;MVALPPKHKFLFATKFYDSFANYLTGTSNSAVESNYPVYMDSFLGLVDIVSSICTIRIPYSVDSLLFTVALGLWVPCKYFSEILENGNLEVKDILDMFEDLRVLSDLLNQVFNGLVVSFVLNTMLYYSIHLMDFVLAPSIIDRLVLTICLVGTTGTFYFAAESCANIQQELTAYPVGLCGGGMFTLDYSLVISVLNTIFTIFILCVQFQDKQ
;
A
#
# COMPACT_ATOMS: atom_id res chain seq x y z
N MET A 1 15.95 37.20 -6.92
CA MET A 1 15.70 35.84 -7.46
C MET A 1 15.79 34.89 -6.29
N VAL A 2 14.64 34.52 -5.72
CA VAL A 2 14.57 33.57 -4.60
C VAL A 2 14.84 32.20 -5.20
N ALA A 3 15.87 31.53 -4.69
CA ALA A 3 16.17 30.17 -5.10
C ALA A 3 14.99 29.30 -4.64
N LEU A 4 14.30 28.67 -5.61
CA LEU A 4 13.38 27.57 -5.33
C LEU A 4 14.07 26.59 -4.37
N PRO A 5 13.36 26.01 -3.39
CA PRO A 5 13.93 24.97 -2.55
C PRO A 5 14.52 23.87 -3.46
N PRO A 6 15.64 23.24 -3.05
CA PRO A 6 16.28 22.21 -3.86
C PRO A 6 15.21 21.18 -4.22
N LYS A 7 15.02 20.95 -5.54
CA LYS A 7 14.11 19.92 -6.07
C LYS A 7 14.19 18.72 -5.14
N HIS A 8 13.12 18.47 -4.38
CA HIS A 8 13.02 17.24 -3.61
C HIS A 8 13.35 16.11 -4.59
N LYS A 9 14.42 15.36 -4.30
CA LYS A 9 14.70 14.15 -5.06
C LYS A 9 13.44 13.31 -4.90
N PHE A 10 12.73 13.09 -6.01
CA PHE A 10 11.61 12.16 -6.03
C PHE A 10 12.08 10.89 -5.31
N LEU A 11 11.28 10.36 -4.38
CA LEU A 11 11.65 9.12 -3.69
C LEU A 11 11.73 7.92 -4.67
N PHE A 12 11.12 8.10 -5.86
CA PHE A 12 11.24 7.25 -7.05
C PHE A 12 12.28 7.70 -8.07
N ALA A 13 12.96 8.84 -7.88
CA ALA A 13 14.27 9.07 -8.48
C ALA A 13 15.28 8.17 -7.75
N THR A 14 15.00 6.88 -7.79
CA THR A 14 16.00 5.89 -7.53
C THR A 14 17.04 6.12 -8.59
N LYS A 15 18.26 6.38 -8.13
CA LYS A 15 19.43 6.15 -8.97
C LYS A 15 19.55 4.66 -9.27
N PHE A 16 18.50 3.83 -9.22
CA PHE A 16 18.61 2.41 -9.48
C PHE A 16 19.25 2.20 -10.85
N TYR A 17 18.71 2.84 -11.89
CA TYR A 17 19.29 2.73 -13.23
C TYR A 17 20.69 3.38 -13.32
N ASP A 18 20.90 4.55 -12.72
CA ASP A 18 22.19 5.24 -12.74
C ASP A 18 23.28 4.49 -11.94
N SER A 19 22.98 4.04 -10.73
CA SER A 19 23.83 3.24 -9.84
C SER A 19 24.05 1.84 -10.37
N PHE A 20 23.05 1.21 -11.00
CA PHE A 20 23.22 -0.08 -11.69
C PHE A 20 24.12 0.06 -12.92
N ALA A 21 23.92 1.10 -13.73
CA ALA A 21 24.80 1.42 -14.86
C ALA A 21 26.23 1.76 -14.40
N ASN A 22 26.38 2.53 -13.32
CA ASN A 22 27.68 2.88 -12.72
C ASN A 22 28.38 1.65 -12.09
N TYR A 23 27.63 0.74 -11.48
CA TYR A 23 28.17 -0.53 -10.95
C TYR A 23 28.68 -1.43 -12.08
N LEU A 24 27.91 -1.57 -13.17
CA LEU A 24 28.30 -2.34 -14.35
C LEU A 24 29.50 -1.75 -15.10
N THR A 25 29.69 -0.43 -15.07
CA THR A 25 30.80 0.26 -15.73
C THR A 25 32.03 0.46 -14.83
N GLY A 26 31.87 0.54 -13.51
CA GLY A 26 32.98 0.58 -12.54
C GLY A 26 33.73 -0.75 -12.44
N THR A 27 33.04 -1.86 -12.71
CA THR A 27 33.64 -3.20 -12.82
C THR A 27 34.43 -3.41 -14.11
N SER A 28 34.22 -2.60 -15.15
CA SER A 28 34.97 -2.71 -16.42
C SER A 28 36.23 -1.83 -16.50
N ASN A 29 36.36 -0.79 -15.67
CA ASN A 29 37.42 0.22 -15.79
C ASN A 29 38.47 0.22 -14.67
N SER A 30 38.46 -0.77 -13.78
CA SER A 30 39.39 -0.88 -12.64
C SER A 30 40.75 -1.50 -13.03
N ALA A 31 41.45 -0.84 -13.95
CA ALA A 31 42.87 -1.04 -14.20
C ALA A 31 43.74 0.16 -13.80
N VAL A 32 43.18 1.18 -13.13
CA VAL A 32 43.94 2.39 -12.73
C VAL A 32 43.77 2.68 -11.24
N GLU A 33 44.92 2.76 -10.58
CA GLU A 33 45.21 3.06 -9.16
C GLU A 33 44.23 4.03 -8.48
N SER A 34 43.56 3.54 -7.43
CA SER A 34 43.06 4.40 -6.34
C SER A 34 43.41 3.76 -5.00
N ASN A 35 43.92 4.58 -4.06
CA ASN A 35 44.44 4.18 -2.74
C ASN A 35 43.36 3.95 -1.68
N TYR A 36 42.11 3.70 -2.08
CA TYR A 36 41.05 3.26 -1.19
C TYR A 36 40.65 1.83 -1.55
N PRO A 37 40.30 0.97 -0.58
CA PRO A 37 39.91 -0.40 -0.91
C PRO A 37 38.64 -0.37 -1.75
N VAL A 38 38.79 -0.63 -3.05
CA VAL A 38 37.77 -0.79 -4.11
C VAL A 38 36.58 -1.65 -3.65
N TYR A 39 36.81 -2.48 -2.63
CA TYR A 39 35.81 -3.30 -1.95
C TYR A 39 34.72 -2.51 -1.22
N MET A 40 35.03 -1.35 -0.63
CA MET A 40 34.05 -0.53 0.10
C MET A 40 33.07 0.19 -0.84
N ASP A 41 33.52 0.67 -2.01
CA ASP A 41 32.65 1.32 -3.01
C ASP A 41 31.70 0.32 -3.68
N SER A 42 32.16 -0.91 -3.93
CA SER A 42 31.32 -1.97 -4.50
C SER A 42 30.25 -2.45 -3.51
N PHE A 43 30.61 -2.56 -2.23
CA PHE A 43 29.67 -2.90 -1.16
C PHE A 43 28.63 -1.80 -0.95
N LEU A 44 29.04 -0.53 -0.91
CA LEU A 44 28.13 0.62 -0.83
C LEU A 44 27.19 0.68 -2.05
N GLY A 45 27.69 0.46 -3.26
CA GLY A 45 26.86 0.38 -4.46
C GLY A 45 25.82 -0.74 -4.42
N LEU A 46 26.20 -1.92 -3.90
CA LEU A 46 25.27 -3.04 -3.73
C LEU A 46 24.24 -2.77 -2.64
N VAL A 47 24.63 -2.15 -1.52
CA VAL A 47 23.71 -1.72 -0.46
C VAL A 47 22.73 -0.66 -1.00
N ASP A 48 23.18 0.29 -1.81
CA ASP A 48 22.30 1.27 -2.45
C ASP A 48 21.32 0.63 -3.44
N ILE A 49 21.77 -0.36 -4.23
CA ILE A 49 20.92 -1.12 -5.14
C ILE A 49 19.88 -1.95 -4.36
N VAL A 50 20.31 -2.68 -3.34
CA VAL A 50 19.42 -3.48 -2.49
C VAL A 50 18.45 -2.57 -1.73
N SER A 51 18.93 -1.47 -1.15
CA SER A 51 18.10 -0.46 -0.50
C SER A 51 17.06 0.08 -1.49
N SER A 52 17.47 0.46 -2.69
CA SER A 52 16.56 0.97 -3.73
C SER A 52 15.53 -0.06 -4.18
N ILE A 53 15.92 -1.34 -4.33
CA ILE A 53 15.01 -2.43 -4.65
C ILE A 53 14.04 -2.65 -3.49
N CYS A 54 14.52 -2.66 -2.25
CA CYS A 54 13.70 -2.85 -1.05
C CYS A 54 12.71 -1.69 -0.85
N THR A 55 13.16 -0.44 -1.01
CA THR A 55 12.31 0.76 -0.88
C THR A 55 11.19 0.80 -1.91
N ILE A 56 11.45 0.31 -3.13
CA ILE A 56 10.40 0.17 -4.14
C ILE A 56 9.61 -1.09 -3.83
N ARG A 57 10.17 -2.29 -4.04
CA ARG A 57 9.44 -3.58 -4.11
C ARG A 57 8.70 -3.99 -2.85
N ILE A 58 9.19 -3.68 -1.65
CA ILE A 58 8.57 -4.16 -0.40
C ILE A 58 7.16 -3.56 -0.23
N PRO A 59 6.97 -2.23 -0.32
CA PRO A 59 5.64 -1.63 -0.35
C PRO A 59 4.71 -2.27 -1.38
N TYR A 60 5.12 -2.38 -2.65
CA TYR A 60 4.26 -3.00 -3.68
C TYR A 60 3.86 -4.44 -3.36
N SER A 61 4.77 -5.20 -2.78
CA SER A 61 4.51 -6.60 -2.46
C SER A 61 3.52 -6.71 -1.31
N VAL A 62 3.63 -5.83 -0.32
CA VAL A 62 2.68 -5.74 0.80
C VAL A 62 1.31 -5.27 0.31
N ASP A 63 1.26 -4.22 -0.52
CA ASP A 63 0.02 -3.68 -1.07
C ASP A 63 -0.69 -4.73 -1.94
N SER A 64 0.06 -5.43 -2.80
CA SER A 64 -0.50 -6.49 -3.67
C SER A 64 -0.99 -7.69 -2.85
N LEU A 65 -0.28 -8.04 -1.78
CA LEU A 65 -0.68 -9.12 -0.88
C LEU A 65 -1.98 -8.76 -0.15
N LEU A 66 -2.07 -7.55 0.42
CA LEU A 66 -3.28 -7.09 1.10
C LEU A 66 -4.45 -6.90 0.13
N PHE A 67 -4.21 -6.46 -1.09
CA PHE A 67 -5.22 -6.43 -2.15
C PHE A 67 -5.79 -7.83 -2.42
N THR A 68 -4.92 -8.83 -2.53
CA THR A 68 -5.31 -10.23 -2.74
C THR A 68 -6.11 -10.78 -1.56
N VAL A 69 -5.70 -10.45 -0.33
CA VAL A 69 -6.41 -10.82 0.90
C VAL A 69 -7.79 -10.17 0.96
N ALA A 70 -7.90 -8.87 0.63
CA ALA A 70 -9.17 -8.16 0.57
C ALA A 70 -10.12 -8.75 -0.48
N LEU A 71 -9.60 -9.08 -1.68
CA LEU A 71 -10.38 -9.80 -2.69
C LEU A 71 -10.81 -11.19 -2.23
N GLY A 72 -9.92 -11.93 -1.56
CA GLY A 72 -10.19 -13.27 -1.04
C GLY A 72 -11.31 -13.29 0.00
N LEU A 73 -11.49 -12.22 0.76
CA LEU A 73 -12.62 -12.05 1.68
C LEU A 73 -13.87 -11.50 0.98
N TRP A 74 -13.70 -10.56 0.04
CA TRP A 74 -14.80 -9.92 -0.67
C TRP A 74 -15.62 -10.88 -1.53
N VAL A 75 -14.96 -11.75 -2.29
CA VAL A 75 -15.65 -12.71 -3.17
C VAL A 75 -16.65 -13.59 -2.41
N PRO A 76 -16.26 -14.30 -1.33
CA PRO A 76 -17.21 -15.14 -0.59
C PRO A 76 -18.24 -14.32 0.19
N CYS A 77 -17.90 -13.13 0.72
CA CYS A 77 -18.88 -12.24 1.35
C CYS A 77 -19.96 -11.77 0.36
N LYS A 78 -19.56 -11.41 -0.87
CA LYS A 78 -20.49 -11.01 -1.92
C LYS A 78 -21.38 -12.18 -2.34
N TYR A 79 -20.81 -13.36 -2.54
CA TYR A 79 -21.57 -14.56 -2.87
C TYR A 79 -22.62 -14.89 -1.81
N PHE A 80 -22.25 -14.80 -0.53
CA PHE A 80 -23.17 -14.99 0.58
C PHE A 80 -24.29 -13.95 0.63
N SER A 81 -23.97 -12.67 0.39
CA SER A 81 -24.97 -11.60 0.30
C SER A 81 -25.96 -11.84 -0.84
N GLU A 82 -25.49 -12.26 -2.02
CA GLU A 82 -26.36 -12.57 -3.17
C GLU A 82 -27.28 -13.77 -2.88
N ILE A 83 -26.79 -14.76 -2.12
CA ILE A 83 -27.57 -15.90 -1.63
C ILE A 83 -28.65 -15.45 -0.65
N LEU A 84 -28.34 -14.54 0.27
CA LEU A 84 -29.30 -14.04 1.24
C LEU A 84 -30.44 -13.26 0.58
N GLU A 85 -30.12 -12.45 -0.43
CA GLU A 85 -31.11 -11.65 -1.15
C GLU A 85 -32.01 -12.49 -2.08
N ASN A 86 -31.46 -13.52 -2.73
CA ASN A 86 -32.14 -14.24 -3.82
C ASN A 86 -32.47 -15.71 -3.52
N GLY A 87 -31.93 -16.26 -2.44
CA GLY A 87 -31.96 -17.70 -2.14
C GLY A 87 -33.15 -18.11 -1.28
N ASN A 88 -33.77 -19.23 -1.65
CA ASN A 88 -34.74 -19.95 -0.82
C ASN A 88 -34.04 -21.09 -0.05
N LEU A 89 -32.90 -20.77 0.57
CA LEU A 89 -32.07 -21.74 1.29
C LEU A 89 -32.60 -21.96 2.70
N GLU A 90 -32.37 -23.16 3.24
CA GLU A 90 -32.69 -23.43 4.63
C GLU A 90 -31.78 -22.60 5.54
N VAL A 91 -32.33 -22.13 6.67
CA VAL A 91 -31.59 -21.31 7.65
C VAL A 91 -30.31 -22.00 8.11
N LYS A 92 -30.31 -23.33 8.16
CA LYS A 92 -29.14 -24.13 8.51
C LYS A 92 -27.98 -23.90 7.54
N ASP A 93 -28.23 -23.96 6.23
CA ASP A 93 -27.19 -23.78 5.22
C ASP A 93 -26.63 -22.35 5.25
N ILE A 94 -27.48 -21.36 5.52
CA ILE A 94 -27.08 -19.96 5.71
C ILE A 94 -26.14 -19.82 6.91
N LEU A 95 -26.47 -20.47 8.04
CA LEU A 95 -25.63 -20.44 9.24
C LEU A 95 -24.28 -21.13 9.02
N ASP A 96 -24.27 -22.27 8.35
CA ASP A 96 -23.03 -23.01 8.04
C ASP A 96 -22.11 -22.16 7.14
N MET A 97 -22.65 -21.50 6.10
CA MET A 97 -21.88 -20.58 5.24
C MET A 97 -21.37 -19.36 6.00
N PHE A 98 -22.17 -18.82 6.92
CA PHE A 98 -21.75 -17.69 7.75
C PHE A 98 -20.61 -18.09 8.71
N GLU A 99 -20.67 -19.29 9.29
CA GLU A 99 -19.62 -19.81 10.16
C GLU A 99 -18.30 -19.97 9.39
N ASP A 100 -18.35 -20.50 8.17
CA ASP A 100 -17.17 -20.62 7.29
C ASP A 100 -16.55 -19.25 6.96
N LEU A 101 -17.38 -18.26 6.63
CA LEU A 101 -16.93 -16.88 6.38
C LEU A 101 -16.25 -16.27 7.60
N ARG A 102 -16.81 -16.51 8.78
CA ARG A 102 -16.24 -16.04 10.04
C ARG A 102 -14.89 -16.69 10.29
N VAL A 103 -14.77 -18.00 10.12
CA VAL A 103 -13.50 -18.73 10.29
C VAL A 103 -12.44 -18.19 9.32
N LEU A 104 -12.81 -17.93 8.06
CA LEU A 104 -11.91 -17.31 7.07
C LEU A 104 -11.45 -15.93 7.53
N SER A 105 -12.36 -15.06 7.94
CA SER A 105 -12.05 -13.72 8.43
C SER A 105 -11.14 -13.76 9.66
N ASP A 106 -11.41 -14.66 10.62
CA ASP A 106 -10.60 -14.82 11.83
C ASP A 106 -9.17 -15.29 11.50
N LEU A 107 -9.02 -16.25 10.58
CA LEU A 107 -7.71 -16.71 10.11
C LEU A 107 -6.93 -15.60 9.39
N LEU A 108 -7.58 -14.85 8.50
CA LEU A 108 -6.96 -13.73 7.81
C LEU A 108 -6.52 -12.66 8.82
N ASN A 109 -7.36 -12.33 9.79
CA ASN A 109 -7.02 -11.37 10.83
C ASN A 109 -5.89 -11.87 11.73
N GLN A 110 -5.84 -13.16 12.07
CA GLN A 110 -4.73 -13.71 12.86
C GLN A 110 -3.38 -13.56 12.15
N VAL A 111 -3.35 -13.76 10.82
CA VAL A 111 -2.12 -13.70 10.03
C VAL A 111 -1.74 -12.27 9.67
N PHE A 112 -2.72 -11.44 9.27
CA PHE A 112 -2.47 -10.13 8.68
C PHE A 112 -2.69 -8.96 9.63
N ASN A 113 -3.05 -9.20 10.90
CA ASN A 113 -3.39 -8.13 11.87
C ASN A 113 -2.36 -7.00 11.91
N GLY A 114 -1.08 -7.37 12.08
CA GLY A 114 0.02 -6.41 12.18
C GLY A 114 0.28 -5.72 10.85
N LEU A 115 0.12 -6.45 9.74
CA LEU A 115 0.34 -5.94 8.40
C LEU A 115 -0.72 -4.89 8.02
N VAL A 116 -1.99 -5.12 8.38
CA VAL A 116 -3.09 -4.18 8.13
C VAL A 116 -2.85 -2.85 8.85
N VAL A 117 -2.40 -2.87 10.11
CA VAL A 117 -2.05 -1.64 10.85
C VAL A 117 -0.93 -0.89 10.14
N SER A 118 0.16 -1.58 9.80
CA SER A 118 1.28 -0.97 9.09
C SER A 118 0.85 -0.43 7.72
N PHE A 119 -0.02 -1.12 7.00
CA PHE A 119 -0.53 -0.69 5.70
C PHE A 119 -1.39 0.56 5.77
N VAL A 120 -2.30 0.66 6.74
CA VAL A 120 -3.13 1.86 6.92
C VAL A 120 -2.26 3.06 7.28
N LEU A 121 -1.33 2.90 8.22
CA LEU A 121 -0.39 3.96 8.60
C LEU A 121 0.51 4.37 7.43
N ASN A 122 1.04 3.37 6.70
CA ASN A 122 1.84 3.62 5.51
C ASN A 122 1.02 4.38 4.47
N THR A 123 -0.21 3.96 4.19
CA THR A 123 -1.09 4.66 3.25
C THR A 123 -1.31 6.12 3.67
N MET A 124 -1.69 6.34 4.93
CA MET A 124 -1.95 7.68 5.46
C MET A 124 -0.72 8.57 5.33
N LEU A 125 0.46 8.11 5.72
CA LEU A 125 1.66 8.95 5.73
C LEU A 125 2.29 9.09 4.35
N TYR A 126 2.44 7.97 3.64
CA TYR A 126 3.11 7.88 2.35
C TYR A 126 2.36 8.67 1.27
N TYR A 127 1.09 8.37 1.06
CA TYR A 127 0.33 9.03 -0.01
C TYR A 127 0.07 10.51 0.28
N SER A 128 -0.01 10.92 1.55
CA SER A 128 -0.14 12.34 1.91
C SER A 128 1.05 13.17 1.44
N ILE A 129 2.25 12.66 1.65
CA ILE A 129 3.50 13.36 1.32
C ILE A 129 3.74 13.29 -0.19
N HIS A 130 3.47 12.15 -0.81
CA HIS A 130 3.77 11.89 -2.23
C HIS A 130 2.65 12.28 -3.19
N LEU A 131 1.54 12.82 -2.70
CA LEU A 131 0.47 13.35 -3.55
C LEU A 131 0.96 14.49 -4.44
N MET A 132 1.91 15.29 -3.96
CA MET A 132 2.52 16.36 -4.77
C MET A 132 3.45 15.79 -5.85
N ASP A 133 4.17 14.71 -5.54
CA ASP A 133 5.04 14.02 -6.49
C ASP A 133 4.23 13.43 -7.66
N PHE A 134 2.98 13.04 -7.41
CA PHE A 134 2.05 12.60 -8.47
C PHE A 134 1.79 13.70 -9.51
N VAL A 135 1.57 14.93 -9.06
CA VAL A 135 1.30 16.09 -9.94
C VAL A 135 2.57 16.54 -10.66
N LEU A 136 3.72 16.48 -9.97
CA LEU A 136 4.99 17.04 -10.44
C LEU A 136 5.91 16.03 -11.14
N ALA A 137 5.59 14.74 -11.13
CA ALA A 137 6.44 13.69 -11.70
C ALA A 137 6.76 13.98 -13.19
N PRO A 138 8.03 14.06 -13.60
CA PRO A 138 8.41 14.38 -14.98
C PRO A 138 8.35 13.16 -15.92
N SER A 139 8.49 11.95 -15.36
CA SER A 139 8.51 10.68 -16.10
C SER A 139 7.12 10.07 -16.22
N ILE A 140 6.73 9.65 -17.43
CA ILE A 140 5.48 8.92 -17.68
C ILE A 140 5.47 7.58 -16.94
N ILE A 141 6.62 6.91 -16.84
CA ILE A 141 6.73 5.60 -16.18
C ILE A 141 6.47 5.74 -14.69
N ASP A 142 7.05 6.76 -14.04
CA ASP A 142 6.86 7.00 -12.61
C ASP A 142 5.39 7.33 -12.30
N ARG A 143 4.75 8.13 -13.18
CA ARG A 143 3.31 8.42 -13.08
C ARG A 143 2.45 7.17 -13.21
N LEU A 144 2.74 6.31 -14.17
CA LEU A 144 1.99 5.06 -14.37
C LEU A 144 2.13 4.13 -13.16
N VAL A 145 3.35 3.96 -12.65
CA VAL A 145 3.63 3.14 -11.47
C VAL A 145 2.87 3.67 -10.25
N LEU A 146 2.98 4.98 -9.96
CA LEU A 146 2.26 5.62 -8.87
C LEU A 146 0.73 5.49 -9.01
N THR A 147 0.21 5.63 -10.24
CA THR A 147 -1.22 5.47 -10.52
C THR A 147 -1.68 4.05 -10.21
N ILE A 148 -0.92 3.03 -10.63
CA ILE A 148 -1.23 1.63 -10.34
C ILE A 148 -1.22 1.37 -8.83
N CYS A 149 -0.25 1.92 -8.08
CA CYS A 149 -0.26 1.82 -6.62
C CYS A 149 -1.54 2.40 -6.02
N LEU A 150 -1.88 3.62 -6.43
CA LEU A 150 -3.03 4.34 -5.88
C LEU A 150 -4.33 3.58 -6.16
N VAL A 151 -4.47 3.04 -7.38
CA VAL A 151 -5.62 2.19 -7.75
C VAL A 151 -5.63 0.90 -6.93
N GLY A 152 -4.48 0.23 -6.75
CA GLY A 152 -4.39 -1.00 -5.95
C GLY A 152 -4.73 -0.78 -4.47
N THR A 153 -4.19 0.28 -3.88
CA THR A 153 -4.48 0.68 -2.49
C THR A 153 -5.95 1.06 -2.31
N THR A 154 -6.49 1.88 -3.23
CA THR A 154 -7.92 2.24 -3.21
C THR A 154 -8.81 1.00 -3.36
N GLY A 155 -8.45 0.09 -4.27
CA GLY A 155 -9.15 -1.18 -4.45
C GLY A 155 -9.11 -2.04 -3.19
N THR A 156 -7.97 -2.09 -2.50
CA THR A 156 -7.82 -2.83 -1.23
C THR A 156 -8.78 -2.30 -0.18
N PHE A 157 -8.82 -0.98 0.03
CA PHE A 157 -9.74 -0.35 0.95
C PHE A 157 -11.21 -0.58 0.57
N TYR A 158 -11.53 -0.45 -0.72
CA TYR A 158 -12.88 -0.68 -1.24
C TYR A 158 -13.34 -2.12 -0.99
N PHE A 159 -12.57 -3.13 -1.40
CA PHE A 159 -12.96 -4.52 -1.24
C PHE A 159 -13.05 -4.93 0.24
N ALA A 160 -12.14 -4.45 1.08
CA ALA A 160 -12.19 -4.71 2.52
C ALA A 160 -13.45 -4.10 3.16
N ALA A 161 -13.76 -2.83 2.83
CA ALA A 161 -14.93 -2.13 3.33
C ALA A 161 -16.24 -2.76 2.85
N GLU A 162 -16.32 -3.11 1.58
CA GLU A 162 -17.48 -3.77 0.98
C GLU A 162 -17.74 -5.15 1.61
N SER A 163 -16.67 -5.91 1.89
CA SER A 163 -16.79 -7.20 2.59
C SER A 163 -17.47 -7.06 3.94
N CYS A 164 -17.13 -6.00 4.68
CA CYS A 164 -17.74 -5.69 5.97
C CYS A 164 -19.19 -5.24 5.82
N ALA A 165 -19.47 -4.37 4.84
CA ALA A 165 -20.80 -3.81 4.60
C ALA A 165 -21.82 -4.90 4.21
N ASN A 166 -21.44 -5.80 3.31
CA ASN A 166 -22.30 -6.89 2.82
C ASN A 166 -22.77 -7.81 3.96
N ILE A 167 -21.91 -8.07 4.94
CA ILE A 167 -22.27 -8.93 6.08
C ILE A 167 -22.99 -8.14 7.16
N GLN A 168 -22.62 -6.89 7.42
CA GLN A 168 -23.20 -6.07 8.49
C GLN A 168 -24.65 -5.67 8.20
N GLN A 169 -25.02 -5.49 6.93
CA GLN A 169 -26.40 -5.25 6.52
C GLN A 169 -27.31 -6.43 6.92
N GLU A 170 -26.78 -7.65 6.84
CA GLU A 170 -27.55 -8.87 6.99
C GLU A 170 -27.45 -9.49 8.40
N LEU A 171 -26.31 -9.35 9.08
CA LEU A 171 -26.05 -9.88 10.41
C LEU A 171 -25.35 -8.84 11.31
N THR A 172 -26.15 -8.17 12.15
CA THR A 172 -25.70 -7.09 13.04
C THR A 172 -24.86 -7.53 14.25
N ALA A 173 -24.77 -8.84 14.51
CA ALA A 173 -24.20 -9.37 15.75
C ALA A 173 -22.68 -9.64 15.69
N TYR A 174 -22.11 -9.87 14.51
CA TYR A 174 -20.69 -10.26 14.38
C TYR A 174 -20.07 -9.69 13.09
N PRO A 175 -19.12 -8.74 13.21
CA PRO A 175 -18.48 -8.16 12.03
C PRO A 175 -17.50 -9.16 11.41
N VAL A 176 -17.76 -9.55 10.16
CA VAL A 176 -16.82 -10.28 9.30
C VAL A 176 -16.10 -9.23 8.45
N GLY A 177 -14.78 -9.14 8.58
CA GLY A 177 -14.02 -8.06 7.96
C GLY A 177 -12.53 -8.10 8.32
N LEU A 178 -11.73 -7.34 7.58
CA LEU A 178 -10.31 -7.20 7.88
C LEU A 178 -10.08 -6.18 8.99
N CYS A 179 -9.33 -6.58 10.01
CA CYS A 179 -9.07 -5.82 11.22
C CYS A 179 -7.58 -5.53 11.38
N GLY A 180 -7.27 -4.36 11.94
CA GLY A 180 -5.92 -3.94 12.27
C GLY A 180 -5.70 -3.92 13.78
N GLY A 181 -5.01 -4.92 14.31
CA GLY A 181 -4.64 -5.07 15.72
C GLY A 181 -5.81 -5.16 16.72
N GLY A 182 -7.05 -5.34 16.26
CA GLY A 182 -8.24 -5.06 17.08
C GLY A 182 -8.46 -3.57 17.40
N MET A 183 -7.67 -2.68 16.79
CA MET A 183 -7.78 -1.23 16.94
C MET A 183 -8.87 -0.65 16.03
N PHE A 184 -9.03 -1.24 14.85
CA PHE A 184 -10.02 -0.82 13.85
C PHE A 184 -10.38 -1.96 12.91
N THR A 185 -11.52 -1.81 12.24
CA THR A 185 -11.95 -2.64 11.10
C THR A 185 -11.85 -1.79 9.84
N LEU A 186 -11.43 -2.39 8.72
CA LEU A 186 -11.41 -1.74 7.41
C LEU A 186 -12.85 -1.61 6.87
N ASP A 187 -13.62 -0.67 7.42
CA ASP A 187 -14.97 -0.31 6.98
C ASP A 187 -14.97 1.03 6.22
N TYR A 188 -16.11 1.39 5.62
CA TYR A 188 -16.24 2.66 4.89
C TYR A 188 -15.99 3.89 5.77
N SER A 189 -16.27 3.81 7.07
CA SER A 189 -16.03 4.89 8.02
C SER A 189 -14.52 5.17 8.16
N LEU A 190 -13.73 4.11 8.33
CA LEU A 190 -12.27 4.21 8.37
C LEU A 190 -11.71 4.69 7.03
N VAL A 191 -12.21 4.18 5.90
CA VAL A 191 -11.77 4.61 4.57
C VAL A 191 -11.95 6.12 4.40
N ILE A 192 -13.11 6.65 4.77
CA ILE A 192 -13.37 8.10 4.72
C ILE A 192 -12.43 8.86 5.66
N SER A 193 -12.18 8.34 6.86
CA SER A 193 -11.26 8.94 7.83
C SER A 193 -9.81 8.98 7.32
N VAL A 194 -9.35 7.90 6.68
CA VAL A 194 -8.03 7.81 6.03
C VAL A 194 -7.93 8.85 4.92
N LEU A 195 -8.91 8.93 4.03
CA LEU A 195 -8.92 9.90 2.93
C LEU A 195 -8.90 11.35 3.44
N ASN A 196 -9.72 11.67 4.44
CA ASN A 196 -9.75 12.99 5.05
C ASN A 196 -8.40 13.34 5.69
N THR A 197 -7.78 12.37 6.37
CA THR A 197 -6.43 12.54 6.94
C THR A 197 -5.42 12.82 5.83
N ILE A 198 -5.47 12.08 4.72
CA ILE A 198 -4.57 12.26 3.58
C ILE A 198 -4.69 13.67 3.00
N PHE A 199 -5.92 14.12 2.71
CA PHE A 199 -6.16 15.46 2.19
C PHE A 199 -5.74 16.55 3.19
N THR A 200 -5.98 16.35 4.49
CA THR A 200 -5.59 17.32 5.52
C THR A 200 -4.07 17.49 5.56
N ILE A 201 -3.30 16.39 5.62
CA ILE A 201 -1.84 16.44 5.62
C ILE A 201 -1.33 17.06 4.32
N PHE A 202 -1.90 16.67 3.17
CA PHE A 202 -1.54 17.25 1.88
C PHE A 202 -1.74 18.77 1.85
N ILE A 203 -2.90 19.27 2.28
CA ILE A 203 -3.18 20.72 2.34
C ILE A 203 -2.18 21.43 3.24
N LEU A 204 -1.85 20.86 4.41
CA LEU A 204 -0.84 21.42 5.31
C LEU A 204 0.53 21.49 4.61
N CYS A 205 0.96 20.41 3.96
CA CYS A 205 2.23 20.37 3.22
C CYS A 205 2.31 21.47 2.15
N VAL A 206 1.24 21.65 1.36
CA VAL A 206 1.18 22.70 0.33
C VAL A 206 1.25 24.10 0.96
N GLN A 207 0.48 24.35 2.02
CA GLN A 207 0.44 25.68 2.67
C GLN A 207 1.77 26.11 3.30
N PHE A 208 2.58 25.16 3.78
CA PHE A 208 3.88 25.45 4.37
C PHE A 208 5.01 25.57 3.33
N GLN A 209 4.83 25.09 2.11
CA GLN A 209 5.79 25.25 1.03
C GLN A 209 5.82 26.68 0.46
N ASP A 210 4.67 27.37 0.39
CA ASP A 210 4.60 28.76 -0.13
C ASP A 210 5.23 29.81 0.79
N LYS A 211 5.62 29.43 2.03
CA LYS A 211 6.19 30.34 3.03
C LYS A 211 7.72 30.23 3.17
N GLN A 212 8.39 29.41 2.36
CA GLN A 212 9.85 29.29 2.29
C GLN A 212 10.39 29.84 0.98
#